data_AF-A0A955N7Q9-F1
#
_entry.id   AF-A0A955N7Q9-F1
#
_cell.length_a   1.000
_cell.length_b   1.000
_cell.length_c   1.000
_cell.angle_alpha   90.00
_cell.angle_beta   90.00
_cell.angle_gamma   90.00
#
_symmetry.space_group_name_H-M   'P 1'
#
loop_
_entity.id
_entity.type
_entity.pdbx_description
1 polymer ?
#
loop_
_entity_poly.entity_id
_entity_poly.type
_entity_poly.pdbx_seq_one_letter_code
_entity_poly.pdbx_strand_id
1 'polypeptide(L)' 'MPEIVPIFPLPTVVFFPETYLPLHIFEPRYREMVHHASDQGQCIGMALLKD' A
#
# COMPACT_ATOMS: atom_id res chain seq x y z
N MET A 1 12.05 2.46 10.71
CA MET A 1 11.30 2.61 9.45
C MET A 1 12.16 2.02 8.34
N PRO A 2 11.63 1.20 7.42
CA PRO A 2 12.45 0.63 6.36
C PRO A 2 13.05 1.73 5.48
N GLU A 3 14.23 1.45 4.92
CA GLU A 3 14.96 2.40 4.06
C GLU A 3 14.21 2.66 2.74
N ILE A 4 13.44 1.65 2.27
CA ILE A 4 12.59 1.71 1.09
C ILE A 4 11.15 1.40 1.51
N VAL A 5 10.21 2.27 1.15
CA VAL A 5 8.77 2.07 1.40
C VAL A 5 8.07 1.86 0.05
N PRO A 6 7.42 0.71 -0.17
CA PRO A 6 6.62 0.48 -1.36
C PRO A 6 5.36 1.37 -1.35
N ILE A 7 4.96 1.85 -2.53
CA ILE A 7 3.81 2.75 -2.69
C ILE A 7 2.66 2.00 -3.37
N PHE A 8 1.51 1.92 -2.70
CA PHE A 8 0.27 1.46 -3.28
C PHE A 8 -0.57 2.67 -3.77
N PRO A 9 -0.92 2.73 -5.06
CA PRO A 9 -1.77 3.79 -5.57
C PRO A 9 -3.24 3.58 -5.22
N LEU A 10 -3.87 4.62 -4.71
CA LEU A 10 -5.32 4.74 -4.50
C LEU A 10 -5.87 5.76 -5.51
N PRO A 11 -6.61 5.35 -6.55
CA PRO A 11 -7.04 6.29 -7.58
C PRO A 11 -8.16 7.23 -7.12
N THR A 12 -9.04 6.79 -6.22
CA THR A 12 -10.28 7.52 -5.90
C THR A 12 -10.55 7.65 -4.40
N VAL A 13 -9.63 7.20 -3.55
CA VAL A 13 -9.85 7.09 -2.11
C VAL A 13 -8.88 7.97 -1.34
N VAL A 14 -9.43 8.89 -0.55
CA VAL A 14 -8.68 9.61 0.48
C VAL A 14 -8.65 8.74 1.73
N PHE A 15 -7.45 8.34 2.14
CA PHE A 15 -7.24 7.48 3.29
C PHE A 15 -6.70 8.31 4.46
N PHE A 16 -7.42 8.29 5.59
CA PHE A 16 -7.06 9.06 6.78
C PHE A 16 -6.28 8.18 7.78
N PRO A 17 -5.38 8.77 8.59
CA PRO A 17 -4.74 8.07 9.69
C PRO A 17 -5.76 7.39 10.61
N GLU A 18 -5.37 6.25 11.19
CA GLU A 18 -6.18 5.49 12.17
C GLU A 18 -7.52 4.94 11.62
N THR A 19 -7.71 4.94 10.29
CA THR A 19 -8.86 4.30 9.65
C THR A 19 -8.52 2.94 9.08
N TYR A 20 -9.50 2.04 9.03
CA TYR A 20 -9.38 0.72 8.40
C TYR A 20 -9.96 0.75 7.00
N LEU A 21 -9.13 0.46 5.99
CA LEU A 21 -9.54 0.32 4.59
C LEU A 21 -9.26 -1.10 4.09
N PRO A 22 -10.26 -2.00 4.04
CA PRO A 22 -10.07 -3.34 3.49
C PRO A 22 -9.89 -3.24 1.97
N LEU A 23 -8.71 -3.62 1.48
CA LEU A 23 -8.40 -3.67 0.05
C LEU A 23 -8.37 -5.11 -0.45
N HIS A 24 -8.99 -5.34 -1.60
CA HIS A 24 -8.87 -6.61 -2.31
C HIS A 24 -7.66 -6.57 -3.23
N ILE A 25 -6.55 -7.18 -2.82
CA ILE A 25 -5.30 -7.22 -3.60
C ILE A 25 -5.28 -8.47 -4.48
N PHE A 26 -5.70 -8.32 -5.74
CA PHE A 26 -5.76 -9.44 -6.70
C PHE A 26 -4.62 -9.44 -7.73
N GLU A 27 -4.14 -8.28 -8.17
CA GLU A 27 -3.12 -8.22 -9.21
C GLU A 27 -1.79 -8.81 -8.71
N PRO A 28 -1.13 -9.71 -9.49
CA PRO A 28 0.10 -10.39 -9.06
C PRO A 28 1.20 -9.45 -8.55
N ARG A 29 1.46 -8.36 -9.28
CA ARG A 29 2.47 -7.34 -8.90
C ARG A 29 2.24 -6.74 -7.51
N TYR A 30 0.98 -6.55 -7.11
CA TYR A 30 0.66 -5.99 -5.81
C TYR A 30 0.70 -7.05 -4.70
N ARG A 31 0.37 -8.31 -5.03
CA ARG A 31 0.55 -9.43 -4.11
C ARG A 31 2.03 -9.59 -3.76
N GLU A 32 2.90 -9.57 -4.76
CA GLU A 32 4.36 -9.60 -4.56
C GLU A 32 4.85 -8.43 -3.70
N MET A 33 4.36 -7.21 -3.96
CA MET A 33 4.66 -6.03 -3.15
C MET A 33 4.24 -6.19 -1.69
N VAL A 34 3.04 -6.73 -1.42
CA VAL A 34 2.55 -6.99 -0.06
C VAL A 34 3.40 -8.05 0.63
N HIS A 35 3.76 -9.13 -0.05
CA HIS A 35 4.66 -10.15 0.47
C HIS A 35 6.01 -9.54 0.87
N HIS A 36 6.64 -8.78 -0.02
CA HIS A 36 7.91 -8.12 0.27
C HIS A 36 7.81 -7.12 1.42
N ALA A 37 6.73 -6.32 1.47
CA ALA A 37 6.51 -5.37 2.55
C ALA A 37 6.32 -6.06 3.91
N SER A 38 5.66 -7.23 3.93
CA SER A 38 5.48 -8.04 5.13
C SER A 38 6.82 -8.45 5.75
N ASP A 39 7.81 -8.79 4.91
CA ASP A 39 9.13 -9.23 5.36
C ASP A 39 10.03 -8.06 5.80
N GLN A 40 9.74 -6.84 5.34
CA GLN A 40 10.57 -5.64 5.51
C GLN A 40 10.08 -4.69 6.63
N GLY A 41 9.17 -5.16 7.49
CA GLY A 41 8.64 -4.37 8.61
C GLY A 41 7.22 -3.83 8.41
N GLN A 42 6.44 -4.45 7.52
CA GLN A 42 4.99 -4.27 7.39
C GLN A 42 4.57 -2.81 7.11
N CYS A 43 5.37 -2.09 6.33
CA CYS A 43 5.12 -0.70 5.98
C CYS A 43 4.82 -0.56 4.48
N ILE A 44 3.68 0.06 4.16
CA ILE A 44 3.28 0.40 2.78
C ILE A 44 2.77 1.85 2.80
N GLY A 45 3.24 2.66 1.87
CA GLY A 45 2.73 4.01 1.66
C GLY A 45 1.51 4.00 0.76
N MET A 46 0.49 4.79 1.10
CA MET A 46 -0.73 4.94 0.30
C MET A 46 -0.69 6.29 -0.43
N ALA A 47 -0.74 6.29 -1.75
CA ALA A 47 -0.69 7.51 -2.55
C ALA A 47 -2.01 7.74 -3.30
N LEU A 48 -2.65 8.88 -3.07
CA LEU A 48 -3.78 9.32 -3.90
C LEU A 48 -3.25 9.73 -5.27
N LEU A 49 -3.71 9.05 -6.34
CA LEU A 49 -3.39 9.48 -7.70
C LEU A 49 -4.26 10.69 -8.05
N LYS A 50 -3.62 11.70 -8.65
CA LYS A 50 -4.29 12.81 -9.31
C LYS A 50 -3.94 12.73 -10.79
N ASP A 51 -4.96 12.88 -11.62
CA ASP A 51 -4.79 13.07 -13.06
C ASP A 51 -4.02 14.37 -13.36
#